data_AF-A0A6C0E9A3-F1
#
_entry.id   AF-A0A6C0E9A3-F1
#
_cell.length_a   1.000
_cell.length_b   1.000
_cell.length_c   1.000
_cell.angle_alpha   90.00
_cell.angle_beta   90.00
_cell.angle_gamma   90.00
#
_symmetry.space_group_name_H-M   'P 1'
#
loop_
_entity.id
_entity.type
_entity.pdbx_description
1 polymer ?
#
loop_
_entity_poly.entity_id
_entity_poly.type
_entity_poly.pdbx_seq_one_letter_code
_entity_poly.pdbx_strand_id
1 'polypeptide(L)'
;MKSSDYCFTKGAVFNREGTMYRYLDTLALPFLPKFYGYDKEGCILTTQRIHGHCLADYYGDCYEDLPARIKLRIREIVTELYKNGIVYPNVTGYNFIEDVNKKIWIVDFKHSFGVNNYKEGFENEDSDIMDYKEHVLFVKQFCFANNNNWNPYFA
;
A
#
# COMPACT_ATOMS: atom_id res chain seq x y z
N MET A 1 6.26 22.51 16.84
CA MET A 1 5.89 21.98 15.52
C MET A 1 7.08 21.20 14.98
N LYS A 2 6.96 19.89 14.70
CA LYS A 2 7.98 19.21 13.90
C LYS A 2 7.94 19.85 12.50
N SER A 3 9.10 20.25 11.98
CA SER A 3 9.22 20.87 10.64
C SER A 3 8.47 20.03 9.59
N SER A 4 7.76 20.70 8.68
CA SER A 4 7.06 20.12 7.52
C SER A 4 7.95 19.31 6.59
N ASP A 5 9.28 19.41 6.74
CA ASP A 5 10.22 18.69 5.90
C ASP A 5 10.25 17.18 6.19
N TYR A 6 9.88 16.77 7.40
CA TYR A 6 9.95 15.36 7.83
C TYR A 6 8.63 14.59 7.74
N CYS A 7 7.51 15.29 7.59
CA CYS A 7 6.18 14.73 7.68
C CYS A 7 5.39 14.97 6.38
N PHE A 8 4.61 13.97 5.98
CA PHE A 8 3.58 14.08 4.97
C PHE A 8 2.21 13.94 5.65
N THR A 9 1.26 14.79 5.24
CA THR A 9 -0.11 14.77 5.76
C THR A 9 -1.09 14.49 4.62
N LYS A 10 -1.90 13.44 4.77
CA LYS A 10 -3.00 13.10 3.86
C LYS A 10 -4.33 13.43 4.55
N GLY A 11 -5.11 14.31 3.94
CA GLY A 11 -6.48 14.62 4.38
C GLY A 11 -7.50 13.64 3.81
N ALA A 12 -8.75 13.71 4.30
CA ALA A 12 -9.85 12.84 3.89
C ALA A 12 -9.54 11.34 4.06
N VAL A 13 -8.74 11.00 5.07
CA VAL A 13 -8.43 9.61 5.42
C VAL A 13 -9.50 9.11 6.38
N PHE A 14 -10.25 8.09 5.99
CA PHE A 14 -11.30 7.51 6.82
C PHE A 14 -10.74 6.50 7.83
N ASN A 15 -11.57 6.16 8.83
CA ASN A 15 -11.19 5.31 9.96
C ASN A 15 -10.54 3.98 9.58
N ARG A 16 -10.94 3.37 8.47
CA ARG A 16 -10.38 2.10 7.99
C ARG A 16 -8.90 2.24 7.63
N GLU A 17 -8.54 3.24 6.82
CA GLU A 17 -7.14 3.48 6.44
C GLU A 17 -6.32 3.91 7.66
N GLY A 18 -6.85 4.80 8.51
CA GLY A 18 -6.17 5.17 9.77
C GLY A 18 -5.91 3.99 10.72
N THR A 19 -6.82 3.00 10.75
CA THR A 19 -6.66 1.77 11.54
C THR A 19 -5.65 0.82 10.91
N MET A 20 -5.63 0.73 9.57
CA MET A 20 -4.60 -0.02 8.85
C MET A 20 -3.20 0.51 9.15
N TYR A 21 -2.99 1.84 9.15
CA TYR A 21 -1.70 2.42 9.51
C TYR A 21 -1.27 2.15 10.95
N ARG A 22 -2.20 2.15 11.91
CA ARG A 22 -1.91 1.74 13.29
C ARG A 22 -1.42 0.30 13.36
N TYR A 23 -2.06 -0.62 12.62
CA TYR A 23 -1.63 -2.01 12.57
C TYR A 23 -0.25 -2.17 11.91
N LEU A 24 -0.05 -1.52 10.78
CA LEU A 24 1.22 -1.50 10.04
C LEU A 24 2.39 -1.02 10.90
N ASP A 25 2.18 -0.02 11.75
CA ASP A 25 3.20 0.49 12.67
C ASP A 25 3.69 -0.57 13.66
N THR A 26 2.81 -1.50 14.08
CA THR A 26 3.20 -2.61 14.98
C THR A 26 4.10 -3.65 14.33
N LEU A 27 4.11 -3.73 13.00
CA LEU A 27 4.90 -4.71 12.25
C LEU A 27 6.36 -4.26 12.05
N ALA A 28 6.65 -2.98 12.24
CA ALA A 28 7.99 -2.39 12.08
C ALA A 28 8.70 -2.75 10.75
N LEU A 29 7.93 -2.89 9.66
CA LEU A 29 8.48 -3.30 8.36
C LEU A 29 9.30 -2.16 7.73
N PRO A 30 10.51 -2.43 7.21
CA PRO A 30 11.45 -1.38 6.83
C PRO A 30 11.05 -0.60 5.58
N PHE A 31 10.03 -1.04 4.83
CA PHE A 31 9.53 -0.40 3.61
C PHE A 31 8.28 0.46 3.83
N LEU A 32 7.84 0.59 5.09
CA LEU A 32 6.72 1.45 5.48
C LEU A 32 7.22 2.82 5.95
N PRO A 33 6.62 3.92 5.50
CA PRO A 33 6.85 5.23 6.10
C PRO A 33 6.53 5.17 7.59
N LYS A 34 7.35 5.81 8.43
CA LYS A 34 7.05 5.91 9.87
C LYS A 34 5.68 6.54 10.08
N PHE A 35 4.83 5.90 10.89
CA PHE A 35 3.55 6.45 11.29
C PHE A 35 3.74 7.43 12.44
N TYR A 36 3.14 8.63 12.33
CA TYR A 36 3.19 9.64 13.39
C TYR A 36 1.85 9.81 14.10
N GLY A 37 0.75 9.50 13.42
CA GLY A 37 -0.58 9.57 14.00
C GLY A 37 -1.68 9.66 12.97
N TYR A 38 -2.91 9.46 13.44
CA TYR A 38 -4.14 9.68 12.69
C TYR A 38 -5.11 10.46 13.56
N ASP A 39 -5.48 11.65 13.11
CA ASP A 39 -6.55 12.46 13.69
C ASP A 39 -7.88 12.00 13.09
N LYS A 40 -8.73 11.42 13.95
CA LYS A 40 -10.03 10.88 13.57
C LYS A 40 -11.06 11.97 13.30
N GLU A 41 -10.97 13.12 13.99
CA GLU A 41 -11.94 14.21 13.84
C GLU A 41 -11.66 15.00 12.56
N GLY A 42 -10.39 15.32 12.32
CA GLY A 42 -9.94 15.99 11.09
C GLY A 42 -9.81 15.06 9.88
N CYS A 43 -9.89 13.74 10.05
CA CYS A 43 -9.60 12.73 9.03
C CYS A 43 -8.19 12.93 8.41
N ILE A 44 -7.18 13.19 9.26
CA ILE A 44 -5.81 13.51 8.84
C ILE A 44 -4.85 12.39 9.26
N LEU A 45 -4.19 11.79 8.28
CA LEU A 45 -3.08 10.86 8.50
C LEU A 45 -1.75 11.59 8.39
N THR A 46 -0.86 11.38 9.36
CA THR A 46 0.50 11.92 9.34
C THR A 46 1.54 10.80 9.33
N THR A 47 2.41 10.81 8.32
CA THR A 47 3.48 9.81 8.13
C THR A 47 4.82 10.50 7.84
N GLN A 48 5.90 9.72 7.80
CA GLN A 48 7.19 10.16 7.28
C GLN A 48 7.05 10.65 5.84
N ARG A 49 7.59 11.84 5.57
CA ARG A 49 7.79 12.30 4.20
C ARG A 49 8.89 11.46 3.54
N ILE A 50 8.56 10.83 2.42
CA ILE A 50 9.56 10.13 1.60
C ILE A 50 10.05 11.11 0.54
N HIS A 51 11.36 11.38 0.53
CA HIS A 51 11.98 12.26 -0.46
C HIS A 51 12.31 11.45 -1.71
N GLY A 52 11.44 11.53 -2.71
CA GLY A 52 11.51 10.77 -3.94
C GLY A 52 10.31 11.03 -4.84
N HIS A 53 10.18 10.23 -5.89
CA HIS A 53 9.05 10.26 -6.81
C HIS A 53 8.35 8.90 -6.82
N CYS A 54 7.06 8.88 -7.15
CA CYS A 54 6.39 7.61 -7.41
C CYS A 54 6.98 6.96 -8.67
N LEU A 55 6.87 5.65 -8.78
CA LEU A 55 7.44 4.92 -9.91
C LEU A 55 6.80 5.31 -11.24
N ALA A 56 5.50 5.61 -11.23
CA ALA A 56 4.78 6.09 -12.41
C ALA A 56 5.37 7.41 -12.95
N ASP A 57 5.60 8.39 -12.06
CA ASP A 57 6.22 9.67 -12.43
C ASP A 57 7.65 9.50 -12.98
N TYR A 58 8.38 8.49 -12.51
CA TYR A 58 9.81 8.34 -12.82
C TYR A 58 10.08 7.41 -14.01
N TYR A 59 9.32 6.32 -14.16
CA TYR A 59 9.53 5.28 -15.17
C TYR A 59 8.35 5.15 -16.15
N GLY A 60 7.23 5.84 -15.92
CA GLY A 60 6.00 5.70 -16.68
C GLY A 60 5.01 4.69 -16.07
N ASP A 61 3.82 4.62 -16.66
CA ASP A 61 2.70 3.83 -16.13
C ASP A 61 2.79 2.33 -16.45
N CYS A 62 3.62 1.91 -17.41
CA CYS A 62 3.73 0.51 -17.80
C CYS A 62 4.61 -0.27 -16.83
N TYR A 63 4.12 -1.42 -16.32
CA TYR A 63 4.90 -2.27 -15.42
C TYR A 63 6.18 -2.77 -16.09
N GLU A 64 6.10 -3.07 -17.39
CA GLU A 64 7.18 -3.61 -18.21
C GLU A 64 8.37 -2.65 -18.30
N ASP A 65 8.14 -1.35 -18.19
CA ASP A 65 9.18 -0.32 -18.26
C ASP A 65 10.03 -0.26 -16.97
N LEU A 66 9.56 -0.89 -15.88
CA LEU A 66 10.31 -0.90 -14.63
C LEU A 66 11.60 -1.74 -14.71
N PRO A 67 12.72 -1.24 -14.14
CA PRO A 67 13.92 -2.02 -13.93
C PRO A 67 13.65 -3.31 -13.14
N ALA A 68 14.33 -4.40 -13.50
CA ALA A 68 14.17 -5.71 -12.85
C ALA A 68 14.34 -5.67 -11.32
N ARG A 69 15.29 -4.85 -10.81
CA ARG A 69 15.48 -4.65 -9.37
C ARG A 69 14.23 -4.10 -8.66
N ILE A 70 13.50 -3.21 -9.34
CA ILE A 70 12.31 -2.57 -8.78
C ILE A 70 11.14 -3.54 -8.81
N LYS A 71 10.95 -4.25 -9.93
CA LYS A 71 9.95 -5.34 -10.05
C LYS A 71 10.11 -6.39 -8.95
N LEU A 72 11.35 -6.84 -8.72
CA LEU A 72 11.67 -7.77 -7.63
C LEU A 72 11.34 -7.17 -6.27
N ARG A 73 11.72 -5.91 -6.04
CA ARG A 73 11.49 -5.25 -4.75
C ARG A 73 10.01 -5.04 -4.44
N ILE A 74 9.20 -4.66 -5.42
CA ILE A 74 7.74 -4.55 -5.28
C ILE A 74 7.16 -5.91 -4.87
N ARG A 75 7.56 -6.99 -5.56
CA ARG A 75 7.12 -8.35 -5.25
C ARG A 75 7.46 -8.77 -3.83
N GLU A 76 8.68 -8.49 -3.38
CA GLU A 76 9.11 -8.76 -2.00
C GLU A 76 8.23 -8.00 -0.99
N ILE A 77 7.98 -6.71 -1.22
CA ILE A 77 7.16 -5.87 -0.33
C ILE A 77 5.72 -6.41 -0.24
N VAL A 78 5.08 -6.66 -1.38
CA VAL A 78 3.68 -7.14 -1.42
C VAL A 78 3.58 -8.55 -0.81
N THR A 79 4.57 -9.40 -1.06
CA THR A 79 4.64 -10.74 -0.45
C THR A 79 4.79 -10.66 1.06
N GLU A 80 5.62 -9.74 1.55
CA GLU A 80 5.82 -9.56 3.00
C GLU A 80 4.56 -9.02 3.69
N LEU A 81 3.84 -8.07 3.06
CA LEU A 81 2.51 -7.65 3.53
C LEU A 81 1.55 -8.84 3.61
N TYR A 82 1.49 -9.65 2.55
CA TYR A 82 0.60 -10.82 2.50
C TYR A 82 0.92 -11.86 3.60
N LYS A 83 2.21 -12.12 3.87
CA LYS A 83 2.65 -12.99 4.97
C LYS A 83 2.26 -12.46 6.35
N ASN A 84 2.22 -11.14 6.51
CA ASN A 84 1.74 -10.47 7.72
C ASN A 84 0.21 -10.30 7.71
N GLY A 85 -0.51 -11.04 6.86
CA GLY A 85 -1.96 -11.06 6.86
C GLY A 85 -2.60 -9.81 6.24
N ILE A 86 -1.89 -9.07 5.38
CA ILE A 86 -2.40 -7.87 4.70
C ILE A 86 -2.47 -8.12 3.20
N VAL A 87 -3.67 -7.95 2.64
CA VAL A 87 -3.88 -7.94 1.19
C VAL A 87 -3.77 -6.49 0.72
N TYR A 88 -2.83 -6.24 -0.19
CA TYR A 88 -2.58 -4.94 -0.80
C TYR A 88 -2.92 -5.04 -2.29
N PRO A 89 -4.17 -4.76 -2.71
CA PRO A 89 -4.60 -5.02 -4.08
C PRO A 89 -4.23 -3.91 -5.06
N ASN A 90 -4.05 -2.67 -4.60
CA ASN A 90 -3.76 -1.51 -5.45
C ASN A 90 -2.26 -1.47 -5.84
N VAL A 91 -1.76 -2.54 -6.46
CA VAL A 91 -0.37 -2.65 -6.92
C VAL A 91 -0.23 -1.90 -8.24
N THR A 92 0.16 -0.63 -8.15
CA THR A 92 0.38 0.28 -9.30
C THR A 92 1.61 1.15 -9.07
N GLY A 93 2.17 1.73 -10.14
CA GLY A 93 3.36 2.60 -10.06
C GLY A 93 3.19 3.85 -9.18
N TYR A 94 1.96 4.28 -8.93
CA TYR A 94 1.64 5.46 -8.11
C TYR A 94 1.83 5.22 -6.60
N ASN A 95 1.71 3.98 -6.15
CA ASN A 95 1.73 3.64 -4.73
C ASN A 95 3.10 3.19 -4.21
N PHE A 96 4.11 3.21 -5.07
CA PHE A 96 5.49 2.94 -4.70
C PHE A 96 6.34 4.17 -4.97
N ILE A 97 7.18 4.55 -4.00
CA ILE A 97 8.08 5.70 -4.11
C ILE A 97 9.52 5.19 -4.10
N GLU A 98 10.30 5.56 -5.11
CA GLU A 98 11.75 5.42 -5.08
C GLU A 98 12.36 6.69 -4.46
N ASP A 99 13.00 6.53 -3.31
CA ASP A 99 13.68 7.65 -2.64
C ASP A 99 15.04 7.97 -3.26
N VAL A 100 15.62 9.09 -2.83
CA VAL A 100 16.96 9.54 -3.27
C VAL A 100 18.08 8.52 -3.02
N ASN A 101 17.91 7.59 -2.09
CA ASN A 101 18.85 6.51 -1.78
C ASN A 101 18.51 5.20 -2.51
N LYS A 102 17.61 5.25 -3.51
CA LYS A 102 17.15 4.10 -4.30
C LYS A 102 16.41 3.03 -3.49
N LYS A 103 15.88 3.40 -2.32
CA LYS A 103 15.00 2.54 -1.52
C LYS A 103 13.56 2.71 -2.01
N ILE A 104 12.87 1.57 -2.14
CA ILE A 104 11.45 1.53 -2.49
C ILE A 104 10.61 1.52 -1.22
N TRP A 105 9.66 2.45 -1.16
CA TRP A 105 8.65 2.58 -0.12
C TRP A 105 7.28 2.30 -0.70
N ILE A 106 6.39 1.74 0.11
CA ILE A 106 4.97 1.58 -0.25
C ILE A 106 4.12 2.58 0.54
N VAL A 107 3.15 3.18 -0.13
CA VAL A 107 2.22 4.17 0.44
C VAL A 107 0.79 3.82 0.06
N ASP A 108 -0.17 4.62 0.52
CA ASP A 108 -1.61 4.49 0.24
C ASP A 108 -2.20 3.09 0.53
N PHE A 109 -2.76 2.94 1.74
CA PHE A 109 -3.35 1.67 2.17
C PHE A 109 -4.88 1.71 2.16
N LYS A 110 -5.50 2.68 1.46
CA LYS A 110 -6.95 2.86 1.41
C LYS A 110 -7.71 1.58 1.03
N HIS A 111 -7.20 0.86 0.04
CA HIS A 111 -7.82 -0.36 -0.51
C HIS A 111 -7.31 -1.64 0.17
N SER A 112 -6.46 -1.54 1.18
CA SER A 112 -5.90 -2.71 1.87
C SER A 112 -6.89 -3.30 2.88
N PHE A 113 -6.71 -4.59 3.17
CA PHE A 113 -7.52 -5.30 4.16
C PHE A 113 -6.79 -6.53 4.72
N GLY A 114 -7.27 -7.05 5.85
CA GLY A 114 -6.70 -8.23 6.49
C GLY A 114 -7.12 -9.53 5.77
N VAL A 115 -6.20 -10.48 5.61
CA VAL A 115 -6.47 -11.82 5.06
C VAL A 115 -7.54 -12.56 5.87
N ASN A 116 -7.59 -12.33 7.19
CA ASN A 116 -8.55 -12.94 8.11
C ASN A 116 -9.92 -12.25 8.20
N ASN A 117 -10.11 -11.08 7.57
CA ASN A 117 -11.44 -10.45 7.46
C ASN A 117 -12.41 -11.30 6.60
N TYR A 118 -11.95 -12.45 6.09
CA TYR A 118 -12.77 -13.50 5.51
C TYR A 118 -13.61 -14.29 6.53
N LYS A 119 -13.26 -14.28 7.83
CA LYS A 119 -14.03 -15.01 8.85
C LYS A 119 -15.09 -14.11 9.48
N GLU A 120 -16.32 -14.32 9.02
CA GLU A 120 -17.62 -14.01 9.66
C GLU A 120 -17.71 -12.69 10.44
N GLY A 121 -18.41 -11.69 9.88
CA GLY A 121 -19.02 -10.62 10.67
C GLY A 121 -18.61 -9.18 10.34
N PHE A 122 -17.73 -8.94 9.36
CA PHE A 122 -17.66 -7.62 8.72
C PHE A 122 -18.72 -7.56 7.62
N GLU A 123 -19.97 -7.38 8.02
CA GLU A 123 -21.04 -6.96 7.11
C GLU A 123 -20.65 -5.58 6.57
N ASN A 124 -20.11 -5.55 5.36
CA ASN A 124 -20.03 -4.32 4.59
C ASN A 124 -21.39 -4.18 3.90
N GLU A 125 -22.16 -3.19 4.34
CA GLU A 125 -23.21 -2.61 3.52
C GLU A 125 -22.56 -2.14 2.20
N ASP A 126 -23.24 -2.46 1.10
CA ASP A 126 -23.05 -1.97 -0.25
C ASP A 126 -21.91 -2.57 -1.12
N SER A 127 -22.34 -3.31 -2.15
CA SER A 127 -21.72 -3.59 -3.47
C SER A 127 -20.29 -4.16 -3.61
N ASP A 128 -19.42 -4.12 -2.59
CA ASP A 128 -17.98 -4.43 -2.73
C ASP A 128 -17.61 -5.92 -2.52
N ILE A 129 -18.60 -6.79 -2.31
CA ILE A 129 -18.38 -8.22 -1.98
C ILE A 129 -17.91 -9.04 -3.20
N MET A 130 -18.26 -8.63 -4.42
CA MET A 130 -17.84 -9.35 -5.64
C MET A 130 -16.37 -9.10 -6.01
N ASP A 131 -15.79 -7.98 -5.54
CA ASP A 131 -14.45 -7.46 -5.88
C ASP A 131 -13.32 -8.05 -4.98
N TYR A 132 -13.64 -8.44 -3.75
CA TYR A 132 -12.65 -8.88 -2.76
C TYR A 132 -11.90 -10.18 -3.14
N LYS A 133 -12.61 -11.17 -3.69
CA LYS A 133 -12.00 -12.46 -4.05
C LYS A 133 -11.03 -12.31 -5.22
N GLU A 134 -11.36 -11.44 -6.16
CA GLU A 134 -10.51 -11.13 -7.32
C GLU A 134 -9.24 -10.41 -6.87
N HIS A 135 -9.35 -9.45 -5.94
CA HIS A 135 -8.20 -8.81 -5.30
C HIS A 135 -7.29 -9.79 -4.54
N VAL A 136 -7.87 -10.68 -3.75
CA VAL A 136 -7.08 -11.72 -3.06
C VAL A 136 -6.40 -12.65 -4.05
N LEU A 137 -7.12 -13.05 -5.11
CA LEU A 137 -6.57 -13.92 -6.15
C LEU A 137 -5.43 -13.21 -6.89
N PHE A 138 -5.62 -11.96 -7.28
CA PHE A 138 -4.59 -11.13 -7.89
C PHE A 138 -3.36 -11.06 -7.00
N VAL A 139 -3.51 -10.69 -5.72
CA VAL A 139 -2.36 -10.57 -4.80
C VAL A 139 -1.66 -11.94 -4.63
N LYS A 140 -2.41 -13.04 -4.51
CA LYS A 140 -1.81 -14.38 -4.46
C LYS A 140 -1.02 -14.71 -5.73
N GLN A 141 -1.56 -14.39 -6.91
CA GLN A 141 -0.88 -14.62 -8.17
C GLN A 141 0.35 -13.71 -8.32
N PHE A 142 0.22 -12.45 -7.91
CA PHE A 142 1.30 -11.47 -7.88
C PHE A 142 2.41 -11.89 -6.92
N CYS A 143 2.11 -12.53 -5.79
CA CYS A 143 3.14 -13.01 -4.88
C CYS A 143 3.76 -14.34 -5.34
N PHE A 144 2.96 -15.27 -5.86
CA PHE A 144 3.35 -16.68 -5.94
C PHE A 144 3.26 -17.32 -7.33
N ALA A 145 2.63 -16.69 -8.32
CA ALA A 145 2.30 -17.32 -9.61
C ALA A 145 2.88 -16.58 -10.84
N ASN A 146 4.03 -15.92 -10.72
CA ASN A 146 4.68 -15.17 -11.80
C ASN A 146 3.79 -14.13 -12.51
N ASN A 147 2.69 -13.68 -11.90
CA ASN A 147 1.96 -12.53 -12.43
C ASN A 147 2.82 -11.28 -12.27
N ASN A 148 3.24 -10.71 -13.39
CA ASN A 148 4.21 -9.61 -13.50
C ASN A 148 3.54 -8.40 -14.16
N ASN A 149 2.44 -7.93 -13.60
CA ASN A 149 1.79 -6.69 -14.07
C ASN A 149 1.14 -5.95 -12.90
N TRP A 150 0.75 -4.70 -13.16
CA TRP A 150 -0.15 -3.95 -12.29
C TRP A 150 -1.49 -4.64 -12.14
N ASN A 151 -2.18 -4.32 -11.05
CA ASN A 151 -3.55 -4.79 -10.90
C ASN A 151 -4.46 -4.06 -11.89
N PRO A 152 -5.09 -4.75 -12.86
CA PRO A 152 -5.92 -4.09 -13.89
C PRO A 152 -7.16 -3.39 -13.34
N TYR A 153 -7.57 -3.68 -12.10
CA TYR A 153 -8.69 -2.95 -11.46
C TYR A 153 -8.30 -1.55 -10.96
N PHE A 154 -7.00 -1.23 -10.96
CA PHE A 154 -6.47 0.04 -10.45
C PHE A 154 -5.53 0.78 -11.43
N ALA A 155 -5.11 0.11 -12.50
CA ALA A 155 -4.19 0.63 -13.51
C ALA A 155 -4.92 1.30 -14.68
#